data_AF-A0A6I0EX60-F1
#
_entry.id   AF-A0A6I0EX60-F1
#
_cell.length_a   1.000
_cell.length_b   1.000
_cell.length_c   1.000
_cell.angle_alpha   90.00
_cell.angle_beta   90.00
_cell.angle_gamma   90.00
#
_symmetry.space_group_name_H-M   'P 1'
#
loop_
_entity.id
_entity.type
_entity.pdbx_description
1 polymer ?
#
loop_
_entity_poly.entity_id
_entity_poly.type
_entity_poly.pdbx_seq_one_letter_code
_entity_poly.pdbx_strand_id
1 'polypeptide(L)'
;MTQKARQGEWVGGIPPLGYDLCDKKLVINEEEKKIVDFIFEKYLDKNGYLTIVDMLKEKGYKSKTYTTKKGKVRQGRDFSANSVKEILKNPTYIGKIRWGYREDWGKKEENGGRKRKYSEKPIFVEGKHKAIIDEDDFYKVQDMIENNPRSHVKRFNGNHLLSGLLRCPVCEYGMSYQPVV
;
A
#
# COMPACT_ATOMS: atom_id res chain seq x y z
N MET A 1 18.89 17.63 -1.62
CA MET A 1 18.16 16.52 -0.96
C MET A 1 18.89 15.18 -1.12
N THR A 2 19.64 14.95 -2.22
CA THR A 2 20.13 13.60 -2.64
C THR A 2 21.02 12.93 -1.59
N GLN A 3 21.77 13.79 -0.90
CA GLN A 3 22.72 13.43 0.13
C GLN A 3 22.07 13.03 1.47
N LYS A 4 20.89 13.58 1.82
CA LYS A 4 20.23 13.28 3.12
C LYS A 4 19.53 11.92 3.13
N ALA A 5 18.96 11.50 2.00
CA ALA A 5 18.39 10.17 1.91
C ALA A 5 19.48 9.10 1.85
N ARG A 6 20.63 9.42 1.21
CA ARG A 6 21.84 8.58 1.27
C ARG A 6 22.38 8.44 2.70
N GLN A 7 22.10 9.41 3.58
CA GLN A 7 22.45 9.33 5.00
C GLN A 7 21.42 8.53 5.85
N GLY A 8 20.42 7.92 5.22
CA GLY A 8 19.40 7.12 5.90
C GLY A 8 18.40 7.93 6.74
N GLU A 9 18.36 9.26 6.56
CA GLU A 9 17.36 10.12 7.20
C GLU A 9 16.04 10.11 6.44
N TRP A 10 14.92 10.35 7.14
CA TRP A 10 13.62 10.46 6.48
C TRP A 10 13.53 11.77 5.69
N VAL A 11 13.59 11.66 4.36
CA VAL A 11 13.47 12.80 3.42
C VAL A 11 12.03 12.97 2.90
N GLY A 12 11.12 12.09 3.32
CA GLY A 12 9.72 12.11 2.92
C GLY A 12 8.91 13.23 3.58
N GLY A 13 7.65 13.35 3.15
CA GLY A 13 6.66 14.17 3.83
C GLY A 13 6.15 13.45 5.09
N ILE A 14 4.87 13.12 5.10
CA ILE A 14 4.21 12.43 6.21
C ILE A 14 4.85 11.05 6.40
N PRO A 15 5.20 10.65 7.63
CA PRO A 15 5.77 9.33 7.89
C PRO A 15 4.74 8.22 7.59
N PRO A 16 5.18 7.01 7.21
CA PRO A 16 4.29 5.87 7.01
C PRO A 16 3.54 5.49 8.30
N LEU A 17 2.39 4.83 8.15
CA LEU A 17 1.67 4.23 9.28
C LEU A 17 2.59 3.26 10.02
N GLY A 18 2.61 3.27 11.35
CA GLY A 18 3.49 2.45 12.19
C GLY A 18 4.72 3.21 12.69
N TYR A 19 4.97 4.41 12.15
CA TYR A 19 6.10 5.24 12.54
C TYR A 19 5.69 6.68 12.84
N ASP A 20 6.28 7.26 13.87
CA ASP A 20 6.26 8.68 14.16
C ASP A 20 7.58 9.34 13.78
N LEU A 21 7.52 10.64 13.51
CA LEU A 21 8.69 11.43 13.15
C LEU A 21 9.20 12.19 14.37
N CYS A 22 10.29 11.69 14.97
CA CYS A 22 11.02 12.39 16.04
C CYS A 22 12.41 12.75 15.51
N ASP A 23 12.76 14.03 15.53
CA ASP A 23 14.08 14.54 15.10
C ASP A 23 14.55 14.03 13.73
N LYS A 24 13.63 13.99 12.76
CA LYS A 24 13.86 13.50 11.37
C LYS A 24 14.21 12.00 11.27
N LYS A 25 14.03 11.25 12.35
CA LYS A 25 14.12 9.78 12.39
C LYS A 25 12.71 9.20 12.53
N LEU A 26 12.50 8.04 11.92
CA LEU A 26 11.27 7.28 12.13
C LEU A 26 11.43 6.45 13.40
N VAL A 27 10.53 6.67 14.35
CA VAL A 27 10.42 5.91 15.60
C VAL A 27 9.16 5.07 15.51
N ILE A 28 9.22 3.81 15.97
CA ILE A 28 8.06 2.92 15.93
C ILE A 28 6.99 3.44 16.88
N ASN A 29 5.76 3.54 16.37
CA ASN A 29 4.58 3.75 17.20
C ASN A 29 3.91 2.38 17.42
N GLU A 30 3.88 1.92 18.67
CA GLU A 30 3.40 0.57 19.00
C GLU A 30 1.91 0.35 18.69
N GLU A 31 1.07 1.39 18.78
CA GLU A 31 -0.35 1.28 18.45
C GLU A 31 -0.57 1.12 16.95
N GLU A 32 0.10 1.97 16.16
CA GLU A 32 0.01 1.89 14.70
C GLU A 32 0.74 0.65 14.15
N LYS A 33 1.82 0.20 14.82
CA LYS A 33 2.55 -1.01 14.48
C LYS A 33 1.63 -2.23 14.45
N LYS A 34 0.74 -2.37 15.45
CA LYS A 34 -0.23 -3.48 15.49
C LYS A 34 -1.11 -3.54 14.24
N ILE A 35 -1.45 -2.38 13.66
CA ILE A 35 -2.23 -2.32 12.42
C ILE A 35 -1.41 -2.84 11.24
N VAL A 36 -0.14 -2.45 11.16
CA VAL A 36 0.78 -2.92 10.11
C VAL A 36 0.99 -4.42 10.22
N ASP A 37 1.34 -4.92 11.41
CA ASP A 37 1.55 -6.35 11.66
C ASP A 37 0.29 -7.16 11.28
N PHE A 38 -0.89 -6.68 11.69
CA PHE A 38 -2.16 -7.32 11.34
C PHE A 38 -2.40 -7.38 9.82
N ILE A 39 -2.06 -6.31 9.09
CA ILE A 39 -2.20 -6.28 7.62
C ILE A 39 -1.29 -7.31 6.97
N PHE A 40 -0.03 -7.40 7.40
CA PHE A 40 0.94 -8.35 6.85
C PHE A 40 0.54 -9.80 7.18
N GLU A 41 0.19 -10.08 8.43
CA GLU A 41 -0.29 -11.39 8.89
C GLU A 41 -1.50 -11.85 8.08
N LYS A 42 -2.54 -11.02 7.95
CA LYS A 42 -3.76 -11.41 7.22
C LYS A 42 -3.52 -11.58 5.73
N TYR A 43 -2.55 -10.88 5.15
CA TYR A 43 -2.18 -11.08 3.76
C TYR A 43 -1.40 -12.39 3.57
N LEU A 44 -0.50 -12.74 4.49
CA LEU A 44 0.18 -14.04 4.51
C LEU A 44 -0.81 -15.21 4.66
N ASP A 45 -1.90 -15.00 5.41
CA ASP A 45 -3.06 -15.92 5.49
C ASP A 45 -3.87 -16.03 4.17
N LYS A 46 -3.40 -15.41 3.07
CA LYS A 46 -4.02 -15.40 1.73
C LYS A 46 -5.34 -14.64 1.63
N ASN A 47 -5.62 -13.70 2.54
CA ASN A 47 -6.80 -12.85 2.42
C ASN A 47 -6.65 -11.80 1.30
N GLY A 48 -7.76 -11.46 0.65
CA GLY A 48 -7.80 -10.41 -0.36
C GLY A 48 -7.73 -9.00 0.24
N TYR A 49 -7.31 -8.01 -0.54
CA TYR A 49 -7.19 -6.62 -0.06
C TYR A 49 -8.50 -6.06 0.50
N LEU A 50 -9.64 -6.36 -0.14
CA LEU A 50 -10.96 -5.89 0.31
C LEU A 50 -11.36 -6.56 1.64
N THR A 51 -11.15 -7.86 1.75
CA THR A 51 -11.37 -8.62 2.99
C THR A 51 -10.56 -8.05 4.15
N ILE A 52 -9.29 -7.70 3.91
CA ILE A 52 -8.44 -7.06 4.92
C ILE A 52 -9.00 -5.68 5.31
N VAL A 53 -9.50 -4.89 4.35
CA VAL A 53 -10.14 -3.60 4.64
C VAL A 53 -11.38 -3.77 5.52
N ASP A 54 -12.22 -4.76 5.23
CA ASP A 54 -13.42 -5.03 6.02
C ASP A 54 -13.06 -5.45 7.46
N MET A 55 -12.07 -6.35 7.61
CA MET A 55 -11.54 -6.74 8.93
C MET A 55 -10.93 -5.55 9.70
N LEU A 56 -10.21 -4.65 9.02
CA LEU A 56 -9.67 -3.44 9.63
C LEU A 56 -10.80 -2.53 10.13
N LYS A 57 -11.88 -2.42 9.34
CA LYS A 57 -13.05 -1.60 9.67
C LYS A 57 -13.81 -2.17 10.86
N GLU A 58 -14.01 -3.49 10.91
CA GLU A 58 -14.65 -4.18 12.05
C GLU A 58 -13.87 -3.98 13.36
N LYS A 59 -12.54 -3.99 13.29
CA LYS A 59 -11.66 -3.70 14.43
C LYS A 59 -11.57 -2.21 14.78
N GLY A 60 -12.17 -1.32 13.99
CA GLY A 60 -12.13 0.12 14.19
C GLY A 60 -10.79 0.78 13.87
N TYR A 61 -9.90 0.11 13.14
CA TYR A 61 -8.60 0.66 12.76
C TYR A 61 -8.75 1.73 11.67
N LYS A 62 -8.08 2.87 11.89
CA LYS A 62 -8.07 4.00 10.96
C LYS A 62 -6.65 4.31 10.49
N SER A 63 -6.56 4.96 9.33
CA SER A 63 -5.28 5.47 8.83
C SER A 63 -4.71 6.58 9.72
N LYS A 64 -3.42 6.87 9.55
CA LYS A 64 -2.69 7.84 10.38
C LYS A 64 -3.34 9.21 10.38
N THR A 65 -3.59 9.74 11.58
CA THR A 65 -3.95 11.15 11.77
C THR A 65 -2.69 11.99 11.74
N TYR A 66 -2.68 13.08 10.97
CA TYR A 66 -1.49 13.94 10.89
C TYR A 66 -1.85 15.40 10.66
N THR A 67 -0.98 16.28 11.14
CA THR A 67 -1.10 17.73 10.93
C THR A 67 -0.31 18.13 9.70
N THR A 68 -0.99 18.76 8.74
CA THR A 68 -0.33 19.31 7.56
C THR A 68 0.56 20.50 7.92
N LYS A 69 1.56 20.83 7.08
CA LYS A 69 2.41 22.03 7.27
C LYS A 69 1.61 23.35 7.37
N LYS A 70 0.36 23.37 6.91
CA LYS A 70 -0.57 24.49 7.01
C LYS A 70 -1.42 24.48 8.30
N GLY A 71 -1.06 23.67 9.30
CA GLY A 71 -1.76 23.56 10.58
C GLY A 71 -3.09 22.80 10.55
N LYS A 72 -3.58 22.36 9.39
CA LYS A 72 -4.83 21.57 9.31
C LYS A 72 -4.57 20.14 9.76
N VAL A 73 -5.30 19.70 10.78
CA VAL A 73 -5.36 18.30 11.22
C VAL A 73 -6.16 17.50 10.22
N ARG A 74 -5.56 16.44 9.68
CA ARG A 74 -6.25 15.44 8.87
C ARG A 74 -6.45 14.21 9.71
N GLN A 75 -7.70 13.93 10.05
CA GLN A 75 -8.09 12.74 10.78
C GLN A 75 -7.90 11.48 9.93
N GLY A 76 -7.63 10.39 10.62
CA GLY A 76 -7.61 9.05 10.06
C GLY A 76 -8.92 8.69 9.37
N ARG A 77 -8.79 8.16 8.15
CA ARG A 77 -9.90 7.62 7.35
C ARG A 77 -9.83 6.11 7.30
N ASP A 78 -10.94 5.49 6.89
CA ASP A 78 -10.98 4.07 6.59
C ASP A 78 -9.95 3.70 5.51
N PHE A 79 -9.44 2.48 5.60
CA PHE A 79 -8.50 1.96 4.63
C PHE A 79 -9.21 1.67 3.31
N SER A 80 -8.52 1.88 2.20
CA SER A 80 -8.96 1.42 0.88
C SER A 80 -8.08 0.24 0.45
N ALA A 81 -8.55 -0.58 -0.50
CA ALA A 81 -7.75 -1.66 -1.05
C ALA A 81 -6.40 -1.16 -1.60
N ASN A 82 -6.39 0.04 -2.21
CA ASN A 82 -5.15 0.64 -2.69
C ASN A 82 -4.25 1.09 -1.53
N SER A 83 -4.82 1.56 -0.41
CA SER A 83 -4.04 1.90 0.79
C SER A 83 -3.34 0.66 1.36
N VAL A 84 -4.06 -0.46 1.48
CA VAL A 84 -3.49 -1.74 1.95
C VAL A 84 -2.38 -2.22 1.01
N LYS A 85 -2.63 -2.18 -0.32
CA LYS A 85 -1.62 -2.53 -1.33
C LYS A 85 -0.36 -1.66 -1.24
N GLU A 86 -0.50 -0.36 -1.00
CA GLU A 86 0.66 0.55 -0.84
C GLU A 86 1.42 0.26 0.46
N ILE A 87 0.73 -0.11 1.54
CA ILE A 87 1.36 -0.53 2.81
C ILE A 87 2.19 -1.79 2.60
N LEU A 88 1.60 -2.85 2.02
CA LEU A 88 2.28 -4.13 1.78
C LEU A 88 3.50 -3.99 0.85
N LYS A 89 3.51 -3.03 -0.08
CA LYS A 89 4.62 -2.80 -1.01
C LYS A 89 5.68 -1.83 -0.48
N ASN A 90 5.51 -1.25 0.71
CA ASN A 90 6.39 -0.18 1.17
C ASN A 90 7.63 -0.75 1.89
N PRO A 91 8.84 -0.61 1.31
CA PRO A 91 10.06 -1.17 1.89
C PRO A 91 10.50 -0.48 3.19
N THR A 92 9.85 0.62 3.60
CA THR A 92 10.14 1.23 4.91
C THR A 92 9.83 0.31 6.07
N TYR A 93 8.96 -0.68 5.88
CA TYR A 93 8.64 -1.65 6.93
C TYR A 93 9.78 -2.62 7.21
N ILE A 94 10.70 -2.83 6.27
CA ILE A 94 11.93 -3.63 6.41
C ILE A 94 13.18 -2.76 6.63
N GLY A 95 13.01 -1.53 7.13
CA GLY A 95 14.16 -0.64 7.38
C GLY A 95 14.72 0.08 6.15
N LYS A 96 14.17 -0.11 4.94
CA LYS A 96 14.69 0.51 3.70
C LYS A 96 13.92 1.77 3.33
N ILE A 97 14.61 2.86 3.02
CA ILE A 97 14.00 4.12 2.57
C ILE A 97 14.02 4.15 1.04
N ARG A 98 12.82 4.31 0.44
CA ARG A 98 12.67 4.48 -1.01
C ARG A 98 12.55 5.95 -1.37
N TRP A 99 13.39 6.41 -2.29
CA TRP A 99 13.33 7.77 -2.81
C TRP A 99 13.48 7.86 -4.33
N GLY A 100 12.97 8.94 -4.94
CA GLY A 100 12.89 9.11 -6.39
C GLY A 100 11.77 8.30 -7.05
N TYR A 101 11.01 7.51 -6.29
CA TYR A 101 10.00 6.61 -6.87
C TYR A 101 8.85 7.32 -7.60
N ARG A 102 8.45 8.52 -7.16
CA ARG A 102 7.49 9.37 -7.90
C ARG A 102 8.23 10.51 -8.57
N GLU A 103 8.14 10.57 -9.90
CA GLU A 103 8.69 11.66 -10.71
C GLU A 103 7.74 12.86 -10.76
N ASP A 104 6.43 12.59 -10.89
CA ASP A 104 5.40 13.61 -11.01
C ASP A 104 4.25 13.32 -10.03
N TRP A 105 3.75 14.38 -9.37
CA TRP A 105 2.57 14.31 -8.50
C TRP A 105 1.24 14.24 -9.29
N GLY A 106 1.33 14.20 -10.62
CA GLY A 106 0.27 14.10 -11.60
C GLY A 106 -0.25 15.48 -11.96
N LYS A 107 0.09 15.97 -13.16
CA LYS A 107 -0.70 17.03 -13.79
C LYS A 107 -2.14 16.55 -13.95
N LYS A 108 -3.10 17.46 -13.73
CA LYS A 108 -4.51 17.17 -13.95
C LYS A 108 -4.70 17.09 -15.47
N GLU A 109 -5.11 15.93 -15.95
CA GLU A 109 -5.49 15.75 -17.35
C GLU A 109 -6.83 16.44 -17.61
N GLU A 110 -7.11 16.72 -18.88
CA GLU A 110 -8.34 17.37 -19.33
C GLU A 110 -9.59 16.54 -18.98
N ASN A 111 -9.45 15.21 -18.93
CA ASN A 111 -10.47 14.25 -18.48
C ASN A 111 -10.69 14.24 -16.94
N GLY A 112 -10.02 15.11 -16.18
CA GLY A 112 -10.10 15.16 -14.72
C GLY A 112 -9.27 14.11 -13.98
N GLY A 113 -8.65 13.16 -14.69
CA GLY A 113 -7.73 12.17 -14.17
C GLY A 113 -6.37 12.75 -13.78
N ARG A 114 -5.62 11.99 -12.99
CA ARG A 114 -4.22 12.27 -12.67
C ARG A 114 -3.40 11.00 -12.88
N LYS A 115 -2.61 10.93 -13.95
CA LYS A 115 -1.62 9.87 -14.10
C LYS A 115 -0.39 10.17 -13.27
N ARG A 116 -0.06 9.24 -12.37
CA ARG A 116 1.19 9.29 -11.60
C ARG A 116 2.27 8.62 -12.42
N LYS A 117 3.39 9.32 -12.66
CA LYS A 117 4.56 8.74 -13.30
C LYS A 117 5.53 8.26 -12.22
N TYR A 118 5.92 6.99 -12.33
CA TYR A 118 6.88 6.36 -11.44
C TYR A 118 8.24 6.27 -12.14
N SER A 119 9.32 6.50 -11.39
CA SER A 119 10.66 6.45 -11.97
C SER A 119 11.11 5.01 -12.19
N GLU A 120 11.82 4.78 -13.28
CA GLU A 120 12.44 3.48 -13.60
C GLU A 120 13.62 3.16 -12.67
N LYS A 121 14.21 4.18 -12.02
CA LYS A 121 15.39 4.02 -11.14
C LYS A 121 15.18 4.63 -9.76
N PRO A 122 14.28 4.08 -8.93
CA PRO A 122 14.17 4.49 -7.53
C PRO A 122 15.45 4.12 -6.76
N ILE A 123 15.87 5.02 -5.87
CA ILE A 123 17.00 4.79 -4.98
C ILE A 123 16.45 4.15 -3.70
N PHE A 124 16.97 2.98 -3.35
CA PHE A 124 16.74 2.35 -2.05
C PHE A 124 17.99 2.53 -1.19
N VAL A 125 17.80 3.02 0.04
CA VAL A 125 18.89 3.23 1.01
C VAL A 125 18.49 2.55 2.31
N GLU A 126 19.44 1.97 3.03
CA GLU A 126 19.21 1.53 4.40
C GLU A 126 18.87 2.73 5.29
N GLY A 127 17.70 2.66 5.91
CA GLY A 127 17.23 3.65 6.86
C GLY A 127 17.84 3.40 8.24
N LYS A 128 17.95 4.47 9.03
CA LYS A 128 18.39 4.39 10.44
C LYS A 128 17.30 3.95 11.40
N HIS A 129 16.11 3.65 10.89
CA HIS A 129 14.95 3.30 11.69
C HIS A 129 14.84 1.79 11.87
N LYS A 130 14.24 1.37 12.98
CA LYS A 130 14.02 -0.04 13.28
C LYS A 130 12.92 -0.58 12.34
N ALA A 131 13.15 -1.75 11.75
CA ALA A 131 12.15 -2.45 10.96
C ALA A 131 10.96 -2.89 11.83
N ILE A 132 9.76 -2.88 11.23
CA ILE A 132 8.53 -3.38 11.86
C ILE A 132 8.33 -4.85 11.48
N ILE A 133 8.54 -5.18 10.20
CA ILE A 133 8.36 -6.51 9.61
C ILE A 133 9.73 -7.08 9.27
N ASP A 134 9.86 -8.40 9.39
CA ASP A 134 11.05 -9.12 8.97
C ASP A 134 11.25 -9.09 7.45
N GLU A 135 12.50 -9.14 6.99
CA GLU A 135 12.79 -9.12 5.54
C GLU A 135 12.17 -10.31 4.83
N ASP A 136 12.22 -11.51 5.43
CA ASP A 136 11.73 -12.74 4.80
C ASP A 136 10.22 -12.68 4.57
N ASP A 137 9.47 -12.24 5.57
CA ASP A 137 8.01 -12.11 5.47
C ASP A 137 7.60 -11.04 4.46
N PHE A 138 8.34 -9.94 4.37
CA PHE A 138 8.09 -8.91 3.37
C PHE A 138 8.30 -9.44 1.94
N TYR A 139 9.38 -10.18 1.69
CA TYR A 139 9.64 -10.75 0.37
C TYR A 139 8.64 -11.85 0.01
N LYS A 140 8.21 -12.68 0.97
CA LYS A 140 7.09 -13.61 0.76
C LYS A 140 5.82 -12.88 0.32
N VAL A 141 5.49 -11.76 0.96
CA VAL A 141 4.36 -10.91 0.56
C VAL A 141 4.55 -10.36 -0.86
N GLN A 142 5.76 -9.88 -1.21
CA GLN A 142 6.00 -9.39 -2.58
C GLN A 142 5.81 -10.49 -3.62
N ASP A 143 6.34 -11.68 -3.37
CA ASP A 143 6.20 -12.84 -4.23
C ASP A 143 4.73 -13.24 -4.39
N MET A 144 3.98 -13.28 -3.29
CA MET A 144 2.52 -13.51 -3.31
C MET A 144 1.78 -12.45 -4.12
N ILE A 145 2.23 -11.19 -4.11
CA ILE A 145 1.61 -10.12 -4.90
C ILE A 145 1.93 -10.26 -6.39
N GLU A 146 3.19 -10.58 -6.72
CA GLU A 146 3.68 -10.72 -8.10
C GLU A 146 3.08 -11.96 -8.78
N ASN A 147 3.07 -13.09 -8.08
CA ASN A 147 2.50 -14.35 -8.55
C ASN A 147 0.99 -14.44 -8.35
N ASN A 148 0.33 -13.37 -7.88
CA ASN A 148 -1.11 -13.41 -7.64
C ASN A 148 -1.87 -13.56 -8.97
N PRO A 149 -2.54 -14.70 -9.22
CA PRO A 149 -3.28 -14.91 -10.47
C PRO A 149 -4.45 -13.93 -10.61
N ARG A 150 -4.97 -13.41 -9.50
CA ARG A 150 -6.05 -12.39 -9.47
C ARG A 150 -5.54 -10.98 -9.85
N SER A 151 -4.23 -10.77 -9.92
CA SER A 151 -3.64 -9.49 -10.34
C SER A 151 -3.61 -9.31 -11.86
N HIS A 152 -3.75 -10.42 -12.61
CA HIS A 152 -3.83 -10.36 -14.06
C HIS A 152 -5.17 -9.77 -14.49
N VAL A 153 -5.13 -8.45 -14.69
CA VAL A 153 -5.76 -7.63 -15.74
C VAL A 153 -7.11 -8.16 -16.23
N LYS A 154 -8.15 -7.29 -16.22
CA LYS A 154 -9.32 -7.45 -17.10
C LYS A 154 -8.84 -7.82 -18.51
N ARG A 155 -8.86 -9.10 -18.88
CA ARG A 155 -8.43 -9.56 -20.21
C ARG A 155 -9.38 -9.05 -21.30
N PHE A 156 -10.56 -8.55 -20.90
CA PHE A 156 -11.58 -8.03 -21.79
C PHE A 156 -12.07 -6.66 -21.31
N ASN A 157 -12.10 -5.70 -22.23
CA ASN A 157 -12.55 -4.34 -22.01
C ASN A 157 -13.94 -4.15 -22.64
N GLY A 158 -14.91 -4.96 -22.21
CA GLY A 158 -16.29 -4.93 -22.70
C GLY A 158 -17.26 -5.69 -21.80
N ASN A 159 -18.56 -5.61 -22.09
CA ASN A 159 -19.59 -6.41 -21.44
C ASN A 159 -19.72 -7.75 -22.17
N HIS A 160 -19.65 -8.86 -21.44
CA HIS A 160 -20.08 -10.15 -21.95
C HIS A 160 -21.60 -10.29 -21.77
N LEU A 161 -22.24 -11.17 -22.54
CA LEU A 161 -23.69 -11.42 -22.45
C LEU A 161 -24.15 -11.73 -21.01
N LEU A 162 -23.26 -12.32 -20.19
CA LEU A 162 -23.57 -12.76 -18.83
C LEU A 162 -22.94 -11.87 -17.74
N SER A 163 -22.38 -10.71 -18.11
CA SER A 163 -21.81 -9.76 -17.15
C SER A 163 -22.91 -9.24 -16.21
N GLY A 164 -22.73 -9.47 -14.90
CA GLY A 164 -23.70 -9.07 -13.87
C GLY A 164 -24.83 -10.07 -13.62
N LEU A 165 -24.99 -11.08 -14.48
CA LEU A 165 -25.98 -12.16 -14.34
C LEU A 165 -25.37 -13.40 -13.67
N LEU A 166 -24.16 -13.80 -14.08
CA LEU A 166 -23.49 -14.97 -13.53
C LEU A 166 -22.82 -14.66 -12.19
N ARG A 167 -23.23 -15.38 -11.14
CA ARG A 167 -22.64 -15.35 -9.80
C ARG A 167 -22.25 -16.75 -9.35
N CYS A 168 -21.21 -16.86 -8.53
CA CYS A 168 -20.80 -18.12 -7.91
C CYS A 168 -21.86 -18.55 -6.88
N PRO A 169 -22.38 -19.79 -6.91
CA PRO A 169 -23.36 -20.25 -5.93
C PRO A 169 -22.78 -20.44 -4.52
N VAL A 170 -21.45 -20.49 -4.38
CA VAL A 170 -20.79 -20.72 -3.09
C VAL A 170 -20.43 -19.40 -2.39
N CYS A 171 -20.01 -18.39 -3.14
CA CYS A 171 -19.52 -17.12 -2.58
C CYS A 171 -20.22 -15.87 -3.11
N GLU A 172 -21.23 -16.02 -3.97
CA GLU A 172 -22.08 -14.96 -4.55
C GLU A 172 -21.37 -13.88 -5.37
N TYR A 173 -20.04 -13.94 -5.51
CA TYR A 173 -19.27 -13.03 -6.35
C TYR A 173 -19.57 -13.25 -7.84
N GLY A 174 -19.56 -12.15 -8.60
CA GLY A 174 -19.74 -12.19 -10.06
C GLY A 174 -18.60 -12.94 -10.76
N MET A 175 -18.95 -13.84 -11.67
CA MET A 175 -17.96 -14.62 -12.41
C MET A 175 -17.43 -13.84 -13.62
N SER A 176 -16.13 -13.95 -13.87
CA SER A 176 -15.47 -13.34 -15.03
C SER A 176 -15.00 -14.40 -16.02
N TYR A 177 -15.21 -14.17 -17.30
CA TYR A 177 -14.68 -15.01 -18.36
C TYR A 177 -13.16 -14.82 -18.48
N GLN A 178 -12.41 -15.93 -18.54
CA GLN A 178 -10.99 -15.94 -18.77
C GLN A 178 -10.71 -16.84 -19.99
N PRO A 179 -10.31 -16.27 -21.14
CA PRO A 179 -9.96 -17.09 -22.29
C PRO A 179 -8.74 -17.94 -21.93
N VAL A 180 -8.84 -19.24 -22.21
CA VAL A 180 -7.71 -20.16 -22.18
C VAL A 180 -6.85 -19.82 -23.40
N VAL A 181 -5.59 -19.46 -23.16
CA VAL A 181 -4.56 -19.35 -24.20
C VAL A 181 -3.80 -20.66 -24.21
#